data_AF-A0AAN0LY20-F1
#
_entry.id   AF-A0AAN0LY20-F1
#
_cell.length_a   1.000
_cell.length_b   1.000
_cell.length_c   1.000
_cell.angle_alpha   90.00
_cell.angle_beta   90.00
_cell.angle_gamma   90.00
#
_symmetry.space_group_name_H-M   'P 1'
#
loop_
_entity.id
_entity.type
_entity.pdbx_description
1 polymer ?
#
loop_
_entity_poly.entity_id
_entity_poly.type
_entity_poly.pdbx_seq_one_letter_code
_entity_poly.pdbx_strand_id
1 'polypeptide(L)'
;MKPKIIAFDIDGTTINNYRKVDQSTLNAPIDLSKRGYILVPTTGRSLDGIPKPIRDLNICDYAISSNGARITNLRTMEDIDSDLMSTELAIKIVEIVKPYRVWTSLHINGECYDQSWFQKMGRKILFHNDFKSHPTVRDLATFIKDNNYEVEKIQIFTLSHRKLERVLSELEPLKCISYPMSANRYYEITQEGANKGRSLQILCEHLGLSMDDVFAIGDDSNDIAMLKIAWISVAMGNAHQAVRDASLNFKQKKIRSMDSHMQSINMSYRKTVRFKEFVISSLSKQV
;
A
#
# COMPACT_ATOMS: atom_id res chain seq x y z
N MET A 1 6.86 19.91 -16.37
CA MET A 1 5.42 19.66 -16.14
C MET A 1 5.15 19.71 -14.66
N LYS A 2 3.97 20.18 -14.25
CA LYS A 2 3.53 20.25 -12.85
C LYS A 2 2.70 18.99 -12.54
N PRO A 3 2.99 18.23 -11.47
CA PRO A 3 2.18 17.08 -11.09
C PRO A 3 0.71 17.45 -10.93
N LYS A 4 -0.19 16.51 -11.19
CA LYS A 4 -1.64 16.65 -10.95
C LYS A 4 -2.14 15.61 -9.94
N ILE A 5 -1.50 14.45 -9.89
CA ILE A 5 -1.79 13.39 -8.92
C ILE A 5 -0.71 13.37 -7.84
N ILE A 6 -1.14 13.24 -6.58
CA ILE A 6 -0.26 12.95 -5.45
C ILE A 6 -0.72 11.60 -4.86
N ALA A 7 0.05 10.57 -5.16
CA ALA A 7 -0.13 9.22 -4.62
C ALA A 7 0.74 9.06 -3.37
N PHE A 8 0.16 8.57 -2.29
CA PHE A 8 0.88 8.45 -1.02
C PHE A 8 0.48 7.18 -0.27
N ASP A 9 1.47 6.50 0.31
CA ASP A 9 1.19 5.44 1.26
C ASP A 9 0.62 5.97 2.59
N ILE A 10 -0.04 5.09 3.32
CA ILE A 10 -0.66 5.41 4.60
C ILE A 10 0.28 5.09 5.78
N ASP A 11 0.72 3.84 5.92
CA ASP A 11 1.41 3.36 7.12
C ASP A 11 2.89 3.73 7.05
N GLY A 12 3.43 4.44 8.04
CA GLY A 12 4.84 4.90 7.98
C GLY A 12 5.04 6.16 7.12
N THR A 13 4.08 6.50 6.26
CA THR A 13 4.09 7.71 5.44
C THR A 13 3.17 8.84 5.97
N THR A 14 1.87 8.58 6.21
CA THR A 14 0.94 9.59 6.78
C THR A 14 0.60 9.32 8.25
N ILE A 15 0.72 8.07 8.67
CA ILE A 15 0.53 7.63 10.03
C ILE A 15 1.90 7.56 10.73
N ASN A 16 2.03 8.21 11.89
CA ASN A 16 3.26 8.15 12.68
C ASN A 16 3.42 6.81 13.44
N ASN A 17 4.56 6.59 14.09
CA ASN A 17 4.85 5.35 14.84
C ASN A 17 3.85 5.05 15.98
N TYR A 18 3.04 6.03 16.39
CA TYR A 18 1.95 5.87 17.37
C TYR A 18 0.59 5.59 16.74
N ARG A 19 0.57 5.32 15.44
CA ARG A 19 -0.63 5.05 14.63
C ARG A 19 -1.65 6.18 14.62
N LYS A 20 -1.18 7.41 14.86
CA LYS A 20 -1.99 8.62 14.78
C LYS A 20 -1.63 9.40 13.52
N VAL A 21 -2.63 10.04 12.93
CA VAL A 21 -2.41 11.04 11.90
C VAL A 21 -2.28 12.38 12.62
N ASP A 22 -1.08 12.96 12.60
CA ASP A 22 -0.86 14.27 13.21
C ASP A 22 -1.63 15.35 12.43
N GLN A 23 -2.16 16.36 13.12
CA GLN A 23 -2.92 17.44 12.48
C GLN A 23 -2.10 18.15 11.39
N SER A 24 -0.78 18.26 11.59
CA SER A 24 0.14 18.80 10.57
C SER A 24 0.19 17.96 9.29
N THR A 25 0.01 16.64 9.41
CA THR A 25 -0.04 15.70 8.28
C THR A 25 -1.38 15.75 7.56
N LEU A 26 -2.49 16.08 8.24
CA LEU A 26 -3.81 16.28 7.62
C LEU A 26 -3.92 17.61 6.85
N ASN A 27 -3.22 18.66 7.30
CA ASN A 27 -3.33 19.99 6.69
C ASN A 27 -2.74 20.05 5.27
N ALA A 28 -1.66 19.32 4.98
CA ALA A 28 -1.05 19.35 3.66
C ALA A 28 -1.95 18.77 2.56
N PRO A 29 -2.51 17.56 2.71
CA PRO A 29 -3.53 17.04 1.82
C PRO A 29 -4.67 18.03 1.58
N ILE A 30 -5.22 18.66 2.62
CA ILE A 30 -6.29 19.66 2.46
C ILE A 30 -5.84 20.83 1.57
N ASP A 31 -4.66 21.40 1.83
CA ASP A 31 -4.12 22.52 1.06
C ASP A 31 -3.84 22.16 -0.41
N LEU A 32 -3.43 20.92 -0.67
CA LEU A 32 -3.16 20.40 -2.01
C LEU A 32 -4.45 20.14 -2.78
N SER A 33 -5.45 19.56 -2.11
CA SER A 33 -6.79 19.38 -2.68
C SER A 33 -7.39 20.73 -3.10
N LYS A 34 -7.28 21.78 -2.26
CA LYS A 34 -7.70 23.15 -2.61
C LYS A 34 -6.96 23.75 -3.81
N ARG A 35 -5.75 23.28 -4.11
CA ARG A 35 -4.95 23.69 -5.28
C ARG A 35 -5.26 22.85 -6.53
N GLY A 36 -6.22 21.94 -6.45
CA GLY A 36 -6.66 21.10 -7.58
C GLY A 36 -5.83 19.84 -7.80
N TYR A 37 -4.99 19.44 -6.83
CA TYR A 37 -4.31 18.14 -6.91
C TYR A 37 -5.27 17.01 -6.57
N ILE A 38 -5.21 15.94 -7.36
CA ILE A 38 -5.92 14.68 -7.10
C ILE A 38 -5.10 13.88 -6.10
N LEU A 39 -5.68 13.61 -4.94
CA LEU A 39 -5.02 12.89 -3.85
C LEU A 39 -5.45 11.43 -3.86
N VAL A 40 -4.46 10.52 -3.89
CA VAL A 40 -4.70 9.08 -4.03
C VAL A 40 -3.96 8.31 -2.92
N PRO A 41 -4.62 7.99 -1.79
CA PRO A 41 -4.08 7.03 -0.85
C PRO A 41 -3.84 5.69 -1.54
N THR A 42 -2.63 5.16 -1.42
CA THR A 42 -2.18 3.94 -2.07
C THR A 42 -1.58 2.99 -1.03
N THR A 43 -2.37 2.05 -0.52
CA THR A 43 -2.07 1.34 0.73
C THR A 43 -2.16 -0.19 0.60
N GLY A 44 -1.45 -0.89 1.50
CA GLY A 44 -1.65 -2.32 1.72
C GLY A 44 -2.96 -2.64 2.44
N ARG A 45 -3.55 -1.69 3.17
CA ARG A 45 -4.84 -1.90 3.85
C ARG A 45 -5.95 -2.15 2.85
N SER A 46 -6.94 -2.95 3.25
CA SER A 46 -8.22 -3.00 2.53
C SER A 46 -8.92 -1.64 2.62
N LEU A 47 -9.90 -1.39 1.75
CA LEU A 47 -10.63 -0.13 1.69
C LEU A 47 -11.19 0.29 3.07
N ASP A 48 -11.77 -0.68 3.78
CA ASP A 48 -12.35 -0.50 5.10
C ASP A 48 -11.30 -0.29 6.22
N GLY A 49 -10.05 -0.68 5.93
CA GLY A 49 -8.90 -0.49 6.79
C GLY A 49 -8.30 0.92 6.72
N ILE A 50 -8.70 1.75 5.75
CA ILE A 50 -8.24 3.14 5.64
C ILE A 50 -8.68 3.91 6.91
N PRO A 51 -7.76 4.60 7.61
CA PRO A 51 -8.06 5.31 8.85
C PRO A 51 -9.21 6.29 8.67
N LYS A 52 -10.13 6.31 9.66
CA LYS A 52 -11.25 7.24 9.71
C LYS A 52 -10.83 8.71 9.48
N PRO A 53 -9.73 9.21 10.08
CA PRO A 53 -9.29 10.59 9.81
C PRO A 53 -9.02 10.87 8.34
N ILE A 54 -8.44 9.93 7.58
CA ILE A 54 -8.16 10.12 6.14
C ILE A 54 -9.44 10.06 5.33
N ARG A 55 -10.35 9.12 5.65
CA ARG A 55 -11.67 9.02 5.00
C ARG A 55 -12.53 10.25 5.25
N ASP A 56 -12.57 10.74 6.49
CA ASP A 56 -13.38 11.88 6.91
C ASP A 56 -12.91 13.21 6.30
N LEU A 57 -11.66 13.30 5.80
CA LEU A 57 -11.21 14.50 5.08
C LEU A 57 -12.04 14.75 3.82
N ASN A 58 -12.58 13.69 3.18
CA ASN A 58 -13.33 13.76 1.94
C ASN A 58 -12.63 14.57 0.82
N ILE A 59 -11.29 14.50 0.81
CA ILE A 59 -10.41 15.18 -0.18
C ILE A 59 -9.82 14.22 -1.22
N CYS A 60 -10.05 12.92 -1.06
CA CYS A 60 -9.58 11.89 -1.96
C CYS A 60 -10.78 11.35 -2.72
N ASP A 61 -10.75 11.45 -4.04
CA ASP A 61 -11.81 10.91 -4.90
C ASP A 61 -11.60 9.42 -5.20
N TYR A 62 -10.36 8.95 -5.06
CA TYR A 62 -9.94 7.61 -5.41
C TYR A 62 -9.05 7.02 -4.32
N ALA A 63 -9.08 5.70 -4.17
CA ALA A 63 -8.12 4.96 -3.34
C ALA A 63 -7.62 3.73 -4.08
N ILE A 64 -6.35 3.42 -3.88
CA ILE A 64 -5.74 2.15 -4.27
C ILE A 64 -5.53 1.36 -2.98
N SER A 65 -6.20 0.22 -2.85
CA SER A 65 -6.22 -0.59 -1.64
C SER A 65 -5.69 -2.00 -1.88
N SER A 66 -5.42 -2.73 -0.79
CA SER A 66 -4.95 -4.12 -0.82
C SER A 66 -3.72 -4.32 -1.72
N ASN A 67 -2.73 -3.42 -1.60
CA ASN A 67 -1.50 -3.36 -2.43
C ASN A 67 -1.74 -3.20 -3.93
N GLY A 68 -2.88 -2.68 -4.35
CA GLY A 68 -3.23 -2.53 -5.77
C GLY A 68 -4.24 -3.54 -6.28
N ALA A 69 -4.78 -4.41 -5.43
CA ALA A 69 -5.83 -5.34 -5.84
C ALA A 69 -7.15 -4.63 -6.20
N ARG A 70 -7.41 -3.42 -5.68
CA ARG A 70 -8.57 -2.60 -6.06
C ARG A 70 -8.22 -1.13 -6.25
N ILE A 71 -8.85 -0.52 -7.24
CA ILE A 71 -8.92 0.93 -7.45
C ILE A 71 -10.39 1.33 -7.25
N THR A 72 -10.68 2.08 -6.21
CA THR A 72 -12.07 2.43 -5.86
C THR A 72 -12.30 3.93 -6.01
N ASN A 73 -13.40 4.30 -6.66
CA ASN A 73 -13.94 5.66 -6.60
C ASN A 73 -14.65 5.84 -5.25
N LEU A 74 -14.10 6.70 -4.38
CA LEU A 74 -14.61 6.90 -3.03
C LEU A 74 -15.93 7.70 -2.99
N ARG A 75 -16.34 8.34 -4.09
CA ARG A 75 -17.62 9.05 -4.19
C ARG A 75 -18.77 8.12 -4.53
N THR A 76 -18.55 7.18 -5.46
CA THR A 76 -19.57 6.22 -5.89
C THR A 76 -19.47 4.89 -5.16
N MET A 77 -18.33 4.61 -4.52
CA MET A 77 -17.96 3.32 -3.94
C MET A 77 -17.89 2.18 -4.98
N GLU A 78 -17.72 2.52 -6.25
CA GLU A 78 -17.53 1.56 -7.34
C GLU A 78 -16.04 1.38 -7.63
N ASP A 79 -15.67 0.17 -8.03
CA ASP A 79 -14.31 -0.11 -8.47
C ASP A 79 -14.11 0.30 -9.93
N ILE A 80 -13.02 1.01 -10.18
CA ILE A 80 -12.52 1.36 -11.51
C ILE A 80 -11.81 0.16 -12.14
N ASP A 81 -11.02 -0.54 -11.34
CA ASP A 81 -10.32 -1.77 -11.72
C ASP A 81 -10.08 -2.63 -10.48
N SER A 82 -9.98 -3.94 -10.68
CA SER A 82 -9.59 -4.87 -9.65
C SER A 82 -8.77 -6.01 -10.24
N ASP A 83 -7.72 -6.42 -9.54
CA ASP A 83 -6.90 -7.58 -9.88
C ASP A 83 -6.85 -8.51 -8.68
N LEU A 84 -7.84 -9.40 -8.62
CA LEU A 84 -8.08 -10.28 -7.48
C LEU A 84 -7.48 -11.66 -7.75
N MET A 85 -7.11 -12.38 -6.70
CA MET A 85 -6.79 -13.81 -6.83
C MET A 85 -8.09 -14.56 -7.12
N SER A 86 -8.05 -15.42 -8.14
CA SER A 86 -9.17 -16.30 -8.45
C SER A 86 -9.48 -17.24 -7.28
N THR A 87 -10.72 -17.73 -7.23
CA THR A 87 -11.18 -18.74 -6.26
C THR A 87 -10.19 -19.91 -6.19
N GLU A 88 -9.75 -20.43 -7.34
CA GLU A 88 -8.85 -21.59 -7.42
C GLU A 88 -7.46 -21.29 -6.88
N LEU A 89 -6.90 -20.12 -7.24
CA LEU A 89 -5.57 -19.73 -6.77
C LEU A 89 -5.60 -19.50 -5.26
N ALA A 90 -6.60 -18.80 -4.74
CA ALA A 90 -6.73 -18.52 -3.32
C ALA A 90 -6.88 -19.82 -2.50
N ILE A 91 -7.73 -20.76 -2.94
CA ILE A 91 -7.87 -22.09 -2.32
C ILE A 91 -6.52 -22.82 -2.33
N LYS A 92 -5.82 -22.82 -3.48
CA LYS A 92 -4.52 -23.49 -3.61
C LYS A 92 -3.50 -22.94 -2.61
N ILE A 93 -3.41 -21.61 -2.48
CA ILE A 93 -2.51 -20.95 -1.52
C ILE A 93 -2.88 -21.35 -0.09
N VAL A 94 -4.16 -21.28 0.28
CA VAL A 94 -4.62 -21.65 1.63
C VAL A 94 -4.28 -23.10 1.96
N GLU A 95 -4.49 -24.03 1.02
CA GLU A 95 -4.18 -25.46 1.22
C GLU A 95 -2.66 -25.73 1.31
N ILE A 96 -1.82 -25.00 0.57
CA ILE A 96 -0.35 -25.06 0.72
C ILE A 96 0.08 -24.59 2.13
N VAL A 97 -0.57 -23.54 2.65
CA VAL A 97 -0.19 -22.91 3.92
C VAL A 97 -0.70 -23.70 5.14
N LYS A 98 -1.83 -24.40 5.00
CA LYS A 98 -2.54 -25.11 6.08
C LYS A 98 -1.67 -26.09 6.88
N PRO A 99 -0.82 -26.95 6.29
CA PRO A 99 0.05 -27.88 7.03
C PRO A 99 1.09 -27.18 7.92
N TYR A 100 1.48 -25.95 7.60
CA TYR A 100 2.49 -25.19 8.35
C TYR A 100 1.96 -24.64 9.68
N ARG A 101 0.63 -24.59 9.84
CA ARG A 101 -0.06 -24.07 11.04
C ARG A 101 0.41 -22.65 11.40
N VAL A 102 0.49 -21.81 10.38
CA VAL A 102 0.77 -20.37 10.50
C VAL A 102 -0.55 -19.60 10.54
N TRP A 103 -0.54 -18.40 11.12
CA TRP A 103 -1.75 -17.58 11.15
C TRP A 103 -2.04 -17.05 9.76
N THR A 104 -3.26 -17.24 9.30
CA THR A 104 -3.68 -16.90 7.93
C THR A 104 -4.94 -16.04 7.98
N SER A 105 -5.00 -14.96 7.21
CA SER A 105 -6.20 -14.12 7.08
C SER A 105 -6.51 -13.86 5.61
N LEU A 106 -7.79 -13.73 5.27
CA LEU A 106 -8.25 -13.39 3.92
C LEU A 106 -8.75 -11.95 3.89
N HIS A 107 -8.53 -11.25 2.78
CA HIS A 107 -9.15 -9.95 2.49
C HIS A 107 -10.08 -10.13 1.31
N ILE A 108 -11.38 -9.91 1.53
CA ILE A 108 -12.46 -10.13 0.57
C ILE A 108 -13.43 -8.95 0.70
N ASN A 109 -13.74 -8.30 -0.42
CA ASN A 109 -14.70 -7.20 -0.51
C ASN A 109 -14.44 -6.08 0.52
N GLY A 110 -13.18 -5.69 0.70
CA GLY A 110 -12.75 -4.68 1.65
C GLY A 110 -12.65 -5.16 3.11
N GLU A 111 -13.15 -6.34 3.43
CA GLU A 111 -13.15 -6.90 4.79
C GLU A 111 -12.03 -7.92 5.00
N CYS A 112 -11.58 -8.07 6.25
CA CYS A 112 -10.56 -9.05 6.62
C CYS A 112 -11.16 -10.13 7.53
N TYR A 113 -10.86 -11.39 7.23
CA TYR A 113 -11.35 -12.59 7.90
C TYR A 113 -10.16 -13.36 8.50
N ASP A 114 -10.15 -13.58 9.83
CA ASP A 114 -9.08 -14.31 10.51
C ASP A 114 -9.41 -15.81 10.63
N GLN A 115 -8.42 -16.71 10.54
CA GLN A 115 -8.68 -18.15 10.61
C GLN A 115 -9.21 -18.62 11.98
N SER A 116 -8.85 -17.93 13.05
CA SER A 116 -9.25 -18.36 14.40
C SER A 116 -9.32 -17.23 15.40
N TRP A 117 -10.10 -17.47 16.47
CA TRP A 117 -10.16 -16.56 17.61
C TRP A 117 -8.80 -16.40 18.31
N PHE A 118 -8.00 -17.47 18.40
CA PHE A 118 -6.65 -17.40 18.97
C PHE A 118 -5.73 -16.49 18.16
N GLN A 119 -5.78 -16.59 16.83
CA GLN A 119 -5.08 -15.66 15.95
C GLN A 119 -5.56 -14.24 16.15
N LYS A 120 -6.87 -14.01 16.19
CA LYS A 120 -7.45 -12.68 16.43
C LYS A 120 -6.95 -12.07 17.75
N MET A 121 -6.94 -12.85 18.82
CA MET A 121 -6.44 -12.40 20.13
C MET A 121 -4.93 -12.15 20.10
N GLY A 122 -4.16 -13.05 19.46
CA GLY A 122 -2.72 -12.89 19.28
C GLY A 122 -2.34 -11.65 18.47
N ARG A 123 -3.07 -11.35 17.38
CA ARG A 123 -2.90 -10.12 16.61
C ARG A 123 -3.19 -8.88 17.43
N LYS A 124 -4.24 -8.90 18.27
CA LYS A 124 -4.58 -7.79 19.17
C LYS A 124 -3.44 -7.48 20.16
N ILE A 125 -2.76 -8.52 20.66
CA ILE A 125 -1.61 -8.36 21.56
C ILE A 125 -0.40 -7.82 20.79
N LEU A 126 -0.05 -8.46 19.66
CA LEU A 126 1.16 -8.13 18.90
C LEU A 126 1.08 -6.78 18.19
N PHE A 127 -0.11 -6.40 17.72
CA PHE A 127 -0.31 -5.21 16.90
C PHE A 127 -1.24 -4.18 17.53
N HIS A 128 -1.59 -4.30 18.82
CA HIS A 128 -2.45 -3.35 19.56
C HIS A 128 -3.91 -3.23 19.02
N ASN A 129 -4.78 -2.51 19.75
CA ASN A 129 -6.25 -2.44 19.59
C ASN A 129 -6.79 -1.80 18.30
N ASP A 130 -5.94 -1.44 17.33
CA ASP A 130 -6.33 -0.62 16.18
C ASP A 130 -6.96 -1.40 15.01
N PHE A 131 -7.12 -2.72 15.14
CA PHE A 131 -7.80 -3.53 14.13
C PHE A 131 -9.31 -3.57 14.41
N LYS A 132 -10.10 -3.13 13.43
CA LYS A 132 -11.55 -3.39 13.39
C LYS A 132 -11.75 -4.88 13.65
N SER A 133 -12.67 -5.24 14.54
CA SER A 133 -12.90 -6.64 14.89
C SER A 133 -13.23 -7.46 13.64
N HIS A 134 -12.31 -8.33 13.25
CA HIS A 134 -12.48 -9.20 12.09
C HIS A 134 -13.39 -10.40 12.42
N PRO A 135 -14.31 -10.80 11.53
CA PRO A 135 -14.95 -12.10 11.60
C PRO A 135 -13.91 -13.22 11.58
N THR A 136 -14.25 -14.36 12.19
CA THR A 136 -13.38 -15.54 12.22
C THR A 136 -13.96 -16.67 11.41
N VAL A 137 -13.15 -17.30 10.56
CA VAL A 137 -13.53 -18.38 9.66
C VAL A 137 -12.56 -19.54 9.83
N ARG A 138 -13.04 -20.69 10.33
CA ARG A 138 -12.16 -21.82 10.68
C ARG A 138 -11.54 -22.50 9.46
N ASP A 139 -12.35 -22.77 8.44
CA ASP A 139 -11.88 -23.35 7.18
C ASP A 139 -11.94 -22.29 6.08
N LEU A 140 -10.81 -21.65 5.85
CA LEU A 140 -10.67 -20.58 4.86
C LEU A 140 -10.89 -21.10 3.43
N ALA A 141 -10.44 -22.32 3.11
CA ALA A 141 -10.56 -22.88 1.77
C ALA A 141 -12.01 -23.22 1.45
N THR A 142 -12.72 -23.86 2.38
CA THR A 142 -14.16 -24.11 2.26
C THR A 142 -14.94 -22.80 2.16
N PHE A 143 -14.61 -21.80 2.98
CA PHE A 143 -15.28 -20.50 2.92
C PHE A 143 -15.12 -19.77 1.58
N ILE A 144 -13.91 -19.80 1.00
CA ILE A 144 -13.68 -19.28 -0.36
C ILE A 144 -14.52 -20.06 -1.38
N LYS A 145 -14.48 -21.40 -1.31
CA LYS A 145 -15.13 -22.29 -2.26
C LYS A 145 -16.65 -22.17 -2.25
N ASP A 146 -17.27 -22.27 -1.08
CA ASP A 146 -18.73 -22.33 -0.92
C ASP A 146 -19.42 -21.02 -1.34
N ASN A 147 -18.70 -19.90 -1.22
CA ASN A 147 -19.19 -18.58 -1.63
C ASN A 147 -18.67 -18.13 -3.01
N ASN A 148 -17.79 -18.92 -3.64
CA ASN A 148 -17.09 -18.57 -4.88
C ASN A 148 -16.42 -17.18 -4.82
N TYR A 149 -15.68 -16.92 -3.74
CA TYR A 149 -15.03 -15.63 -3.55
C TYR A 149 -13.71 -15.51 -4.31
N GLU A 150 -13.56 -14.38 -5.02
CA GLU A 150 -12.25 -13.85 -5.38
C GLU A 150 -11.64 -13.11 -4.18
N VAL A 151 -10.32 -13.19 -4.04
CA VAL A 151 -9.61 -12.74 -2.84
C VAL A 151 -8.63 -11.62 -3.19
N GLU A 152 -8.75 -10.49 -2.51
CA GLU A 152 -7.85 -9.34 -2.72
C GLU A 152 -6.43 -9.65 -2.25
N LYS A 153 -6.33 -10.33 -1.11
CA LYS A 153 -5.06 -10.59 -0.44
C LYS A 153 -5.19 -11.71 0.58
N ILE A 154 -4.13 -12.50 0.72
CA ILE A 154 -3.94 -13.45 1.81
C ILE A 154 -2.79 -12.95 2.68
N GLN A 155 -2.99 -12.95 3.99
CA GLN A 155 -1.96 -12.53 4.95
C GLN A 155 -1.48 -13.73 5.73
N ILE A 156 -0.16 -13.88 5.86
CA ILE A 156 0.46 -14.95 6.61
C ILE A 156 1.34 -14.36 7.70
N PHE A 157 1.19 -14.87 8.92
CA PHE A 157 2.02 -14.51 10.06
C PHE A 157 2.60 -15.74 10.76
N THR A 158 3.90 -15.69 11.04
CA THR A 158 4.59 -16.71 11.83
C THR A 158 5.82 -16.13 12.50
N LEU A 159 6.13 -16.62 13.71
CA LEU A 159 7.39 -16.32 14.40
C LEU A 159 8.55 -17.22 13.92
N SER A 160 8.25 -18.27 13.14
CA SER A 160 9.24 -19.21 12.65
C SER A 160 9.69 -18.88 11.23
N HIS A 161 10.89 -18.33 11.10
CA HIS A 161 11.53 -18.04 9.81
C HIS A 161 11.61 -19.29 8.92
N ARG A 162 11.97 -20.45 9.47
CA ARG A 162 12.03 -21.71 8.72
C ARG A 162 10.68 -22.13 8.11
N LYS A 163 9.57 -21.94 8.85
CA LYS A 163 8.23 -22.23 8.30
C LYS A 163 7.90 -21.27 7.18
N LEU A 164 8.19 -19.99 7.39
CA LEU A 164 7.95 -18.95 6.41
C LEU A 164 8.72 -19.20 5.11
N GLU A 165 10.03 -19.47 5.18
CA GLU A 165 10.85 -19.76 4.00
C GLU A 165 10.30 -20.91 3.18
N ARG A 166 9.83 -21.98 3.84
CA ARG A 166 9.20 -23.12 3.18
C ARG A 166 7.90 -22.75 2.49
N VAL A 167 7.03 -22.01 3.18
CA VAL A 167 5.78 -21.50 2.60
C VAL A 167 6.10 -20.65 1.37
N LEU A 168 7.00 -19.66 1.49
CA LEU A 168 7.35 -18.78 0.37
C LEU A 168 7.94 -19.55 -0.82
N SER A 169 8.78 -20.57 -0.56
CA SER A 169 9.33 -21.43 -1.62
C SER A 169 8.25 -22.24 -2.35
N GLU A 170 7.18 -22.66 -1.68
CA GLU A 170 6.07 -23.35 -2.33
C GLU A 170 5.12 -22.41 -3.07
N LEU A 171 5.11 -21.13 -2.70
CA LEU A 171 4.32 -20.09 -3.37
C LEU A 171 5.03 -19.50 -4.61
N GLU A 172 6.35 -19.58 -4.69
CA GLU A 172 7.16 -19.04 -5.78
C GLU A 172 6.72 -19.47 -7.20
N PRO A 173 6.28 -20.72 -7.44
CA PRO A 173 5.78 -21.13 -8.76
C PRO A 173 4.37 -20.63 -9.10
N LEU A 174 3.67 -19.98 -8.16
CA LEU A 174 2.31 -19.49 -8.35
C LEU A 174 2.33 -18.05 -8.86
N LYS A 175 1.27 -17.65 -9.58
CA LYS A 175 1.07 -16.29 -10.08
C LYS A 175 0.65 -15.33 -8.95
N CYS A 176 1.52 -15.16 -7.96
CA CYS A 176 1.29 -14.28 -6.83
C CYS A 176 2.55 -13.49 -6.47
N ILE A 177 2.38 -12.32 -5.88
CA ILE A 177 3.48 -11.55 -5.28
C ILE A 177 3.36 -11.64 -3.76
N SER A 178 4.49 -11.76 -3.09
CA SER A 178 4.59 -11.77 -1.63
C SER A 178 5.39 -10.56 -1.14
N TYR A 179 4.76 -9.66 -0.38
CA TYR A 179 5.42 -8.51 0.23
C TYR A 179 5.82 -8.81 1.68
N PRO A 180 7.12 -8.76 2.02
CA PRO A 180 7.57 -8.87 3.39
C PRO A 180 7.20 -7.60 4.16
N MET A 181 6.62 -7.77 5.34
CA MET A 181 6.19 -6.68 6.22
C MET A 181 6.72 -6.91 7.64
N SER A 182 6.84 -5.84 8.43
CA SER A 182 7.15 -5.90 9.87
C SER A 182 8.34 -6.82 10.21
N ALA A 183 9.50 -6.54 9.63
CA ALA A 183 10.74 -7.33 9.82
C ALA A 183 10.60 -8.82 9.47
N ASN A 184 9.96 -9.13 8.34
CA ASN A 184 9.84 -10.48 7.74
C ASN A 184 9.09 -11.51 8.61
N ARG A 185 8.20 -11.08 9.49
CA ARG A 185 7.34 -12.00 10.28
C ARG A 185 5.91 -12.09 9.74
N TYR A 186 5.59 -11.21 8.81
CA TYR A 186 4.28 -11.00 8.25
C TYR A 186 4.44 -10.83 6.73
N TYR A 187 3.64 -11.55 5.96
CA TYR A 187 3.67 -11.48 4.51
C TYR A 187 2.29 -11.24 3.97
N GLU A 188 2.24 -10.41 2.95
CA GLU A 188 1.05 -10.06 2.21
C GLU A 188 1.15 -10.65 0.81
N ILE A 189 0.26 -11.59 0.50
CA ILE A 189 0.22 -12.29 -0.77
C ILE A 189 -0.94 -11.74 -1.59
N THR A 190 -0.64 -11.22 -2.76
CA THR A 190 -1.63 -10.72 -3.73
C THR A 190 -1.44 -11.41 -5.07
N GLN A 191 -2.41 -11.23 -5.96
CA GLN A 191 -2.31 -11.63 -7.36
C GLN A 191 -1.08 -10.97 -8.02
N GLU A 192 -0.45 -11.63 -9.00
CA GLU A 192 0.78 -11.15 -9.63
C GLU A 192 0.68 -9.72 -10.22
N GLY A 193 -0.47 -9.35 -10.78
CA GLY A 193 -0.66 -7.99 -11.31
C GLY A 193 -1.13 -6.98 -10.26
N ALA A 194 -1.47 -7.40 -9.03
CA ALA A 194 -1.89 -6.53 -7.94
C ALA A 194 -0.67 -5.89 -7.25
N ASN A 195 -0.18 -4.80 -7.84
CA ASN A 195 0.85 -3.95 -7.27
C ASN A 195 0.50 -2.46 -7.41
N LYS A 196 0.91 -1.65 -6.43
CA LYS A 196 0.60 -0.21 -6.35
C LYS A 196 0.98 0.59 -7.60
N GLY A 197 2.04 0.19 -8.31
CA GLY A 197 2.49 0.89 -9.52
C GLY A 197 1.55 0.68 -10.71
N ARG A 198 1.21 -0.58 -11.01
CA ARG A 198 0.25 -0.92 -12.08
C ARG A 198 -1.10 -0.25 -11.82
N SER A 199 -1.62 -0.36 -10.61
CA SER A 199 -2.93 0.24 -10.28
C SER A 199 -2.91 1.76 -10.41
N LEU A 200 -1.80 2.42 -10.02
CA LEU A 200 -1.69 3.87 -10.20
C LEU A 200 -1.62 4.26 -11.69
N GLN A 201 -0.98 3.45 -12.53
CA GLN A 201 -0.96 3.65 -13.96
C GLN A 201 -2.37 3.55 -14.58
N ILE A 202 -3.13 2.52 -14.22
CA ILE A 202 -4.52 2.33 -14.67
C ILE A 202 -5.39 3.51 -14.25
N LEU A 203 -5.24 3.99 -13.01
CA LEU A 203 -5.95 5.17 -12.54
C LEU A 203 -5.57 6.43 -13.34
N CYS A 204 -4.28 6.62 -13.67
CA CYS A 204 -3.86 7.73 -14.51
C CYS A 204 -4.53 7.67 -15.89
N GLU A 205 -4.54 6.50 -16.53
CA GLU A 205 -5.17 6.29 -17.84
C GLU A 205 -6.69 6.57 -17.78
N HIS A 206 -7.38 6.10 -16.74
CA HIS A 206 -8.79 6.39 -16.50
C HIS A 206 -9.09 7.90 -16.39
N LEU A 207 -8.14 8.66 -15.84
CA LEU A 207 -8.24 10.12 -15.69
C LEU A 207 -7.74 10.91 -16.92
N GLY A 208 -7.31 10.24 -17.98
CA GLY A 208 -6.69 10.88 -19.15
C GLY A 208 -5.33 11.54 -18.82
N LEU A 209 -4.64 11.02 -17.80
CA LEU A 209 -3.34 11.47 -17.32
C LEU A 209 -2.26 10.43 -17.60
N SER A 210 -1.01 10.82 -17.37
CA SER A 210 0.14 9.93 -17.51
C SER A 210 0.91 9.82 -16.20
N MET A 211 1.82 8.85 -16.13
CA MET A 211 2.76 8.78 -15.00
C MET A 211 3.70 10.00 -14.91
N ASP A 212 3.78 10.84 -15.96
CA ASP A 212 4.46 12.14 -15.91
C ASP A 212 3.72 13.20 -15.07
N ASP A 213 2.44 12.97 -14.78
CA ASP A 213 1.60 13.83 -13.94
C ASP A 213 1.62 13.41 -12.45
N VAL A 214 2.42 12.40 -12.08
CA VAL A 214 2.37 11.75 -10.75
C VAL A 214 3.52 12.17 -9.84
N PHE A 215 3.16 12.58 -8.62
CA PHE A 215 4.05 12.66 -7.47
C PHE A 215 3.74 11.48 -6.52
N ALA A 216 4.70 10.60 -6.25
CA ALA A 216 4.53 9.42 -5.42
C ALA A 216 5.37 9.48 -4.12
N ILE A 217 4.79 9.03 -3.01
CA ILE A 217 5.46 8.96 -1.69
C ILE A 217 5.22 7.57 -1.09
N GLY A 218 6.27 6.94 -0.56
CA GLY A 218 6.16 5.66 0.14
C GLY A 218 7.39 5.35 0.98
N ASP A 219 7.37 4.22 1.69
CA ASP A 219 8.44 3.84 2.62
C ASP A 219 8.76 2.34 2.68
N ASP A 220 7.89 1.48 2.15
CA ASP A 220 8.05 0.03 2.22
C ASP A 220 8.18 -0.62 0.82
N SER A 221 8.46 -1.92 0.81
CA SER A 221 8.76 -2.73 -0.37
C SER A 221 7.60 -2.76 -1.38
N ASN A 222 6.36 -2.71 -0.92
CA ASN A 222 5.16 -2.61 -1.75
C ASN A 222 5.03 -1.26 -2.49
N ASP A 223 5.77 -0.22 -2.09
CA ASP A 223 5.79 1.08 -2.75
C ASP A 223 6.77 1.16 -3.93
N ILE A 224 7.75 0.24 -3.99
CA ILE A 224 8.83 0.24 -4.98
C ILE A 224 8.28 0.34 -6.41
N ALA A 225 7.22 -0.42 -6.72
CA ALA A 225 6.62 -0.44 -8.04
C ALA A 225 6.12 0.95 -8.45
N MET A 226 5.41 1.64 -7.56
CA MET A 226 4.89 3.00 -7.77
C MET A 226 6.02 4.03 -7.86
N LEU A 227 7.00 3.97 -6.95
CA LEU A 227 8.10 4.92 -6.89
C LEU A 227 9.01 4.88 -8.14
N LYS A 228 9.15 3.71 -8.77
CA LYS A 228 9.96 3.54 -9.98
C LYS A 228 9.39 4.25 -11.21
N ILE A 229 8.06 4.39 -11.30
CA ILE A 229 7.39 4.83 -12.53
C ILE A 229 6.86 6.27 -12.48
N ALA A 230 6.63 6.82 -11.28
CA ALA A 230 6.17 8.20 -11.09
C ALA A 230 7.20 9.24 -11.59
N TRP A 231 6.71 10.40 -12.04
CA TRP A 231 7.56 11.54 -12.44
C TRP A 231 8.47 12.02 -11.31
N ILE A 232 7.85 12.27 -10.16
CA ILE A 232 8.53 12.60 -8.91
C ILE A 232 8.19 11.49 -7.94
N SER A 233 9.21 10.91 -7.32
CA SER A 233 9.06 9.84 -6.36
C SER A 233 9.96 10.07 -5.16
N VAL A 234 9.43 9.77 -3.98
CA VAL A 234 10.07 10.12 -2.72
C VAL A 234 9.92 8.95 -1.75
N ALA A 235 11.05 8.46 -1.28
CA ALA A 235 11.10 7.52 -0.18
C ALA A 235 11.17 8.28 1.16
N MET A 236 10.39 7.88 2.15
CA MET A 236 10.44 8.47 3.49
C MET A 236 11.80 8.20 4.18
N GLY A 237 12.14 9.02 5.17
CA GLY A 237 13.42 8.90 5.90
C GLY A 237 13.64 7.55 6.58
N ASN A 238 12.56 6.88 6.99
CA ASN A 238 12.56 5.53 7.59
C ASN A 238 12.64 4.39 6.57
N ALA A 239 12.51 4.67 5.26
CA ALA A 239 12.41 3.64 4.23
C ALA A 239 13.67 2.77 4.14
N HIS A 240 13.55 1.52 3.69
CA HIS A 240 14.72 0.66 3.43
C HIS A 240 15.52 1.12 2.19
N GLN A 241 16.77 0.68 2.06
CA GLN A 241 17.67 1.12 0.98
C GLN A 241 17.07 0.85 -0.41
N ALA A 242 16.47 -0.32 -0.64
CA ALA A 242 15.83 -0.65 -1.91
C ALA A 242 14.69 0.32 -2.29
N VAL A 243 13.93 0.81 -1.30
CA VAL A 243 12.86 1.79 -1.50
C VAL A 243 13.44 3.16 -1.82
N ARG A 244 14.51 3.56 -1.13
CA ARG A 244 15.26 4.78 -1.46
C ARG A 244 15.78 4.72 -2.89
N ASP A 245 16.44 3.64 -3.28
CA ASP A 245 16.99 3.46 -4.62
C ASP A 245 15.89 3.50 -5.70
N ALA A 246 14.72 2.93 -5.41
CA ALA A 246 13.55 3.01 -6.29
C ALA A 246 13.10 4.46 -6.54
N SER A 247 13.13 5.31 -5.51
CA SER A 247 12.80 6.75 -5.61
C SER A 247 13.85 7.59 -6.34
N LEU A 248 15.03 7.04 -6.63
CA LEU A 248 16.14 7.74 -7.30
C LEU A 248 16.16 7.57 -8.83
N ASN A 249 15.18 6.87 -9.41
CA ASN A 249 15.21 6.45 -10.81
C ASN A 249 14.98 7.56 -11.86
N PHE A 250 15.36 7.21 -13.09
CA PHE A 250 15.75 7.99 -14.28
C PHE A 250 15.19 9.41 -14.52
N LYS A 251 13.93 9.73 -14.20
CA LYS A 251 13.35 11.04 -14.53
C LYS A 251 13.91 12.18 -13.66
N GLN A 252 14.31 11.86 -12.43
CA GLN A 252 15.07 12.79 -11.58
C GLN A 252 16.50 13.03 -12.07
N LYS A 253 17.12 12.12 -12.85
CA LYS A 253 18.47 12.34 -13.40
C LYS A 253 18.49 13.49 -14.43
N LYS A 254 17.42 13.66 -15.21
CA LYS A 254 17.29 14.78 -16.17
C LYS A 254 17.14 16.13 -15.44
N ILE A 255 16.51 16.11 -14.27
CA ILE A 255 16.41 17.26 -13.36
C ILE A 255 17.78 17.52 -12.69
N ARG A 256 18.53 16.48 -12.29
CA ARG A 256 19.88 16.62 -11.71
C ARG A 256 20.92 17.20 -12.66
N SER A 257 20.74 17.07 -13.97
CA SER A 257 21.60 17.73 -14.98
C SER A 257 21.18 19.17 -15.31
N MET A 258 19.99 19.59 -14.88
CA MET A 258 19.45 20.94 -15.13
C MET A 258 19.34 21.81 -13.87
N ASP A 259 19.39 21.22 -12.66
CA ASP A 259 19.18 21.96 -11.41
C ASP A 259 20.01 21.39 -10.24
N SER A 260 20.96 22.18 -9.74
CA SER A 260 21.79 21.87 -8.56
C SER A 260 20.97 21.80 -7.26
N HIS A 261 19.77 22.38 -7.24
CA HIS A 261 18.92 22.49 -6.05
C HIS A 261 18.23 21.16 -5.68
N MET A 262 17.82 20.35 -6.66
CA MET A 262 17.22 19.02 -6.41
C MET A 262 18.23 18.00 -5.87
N GLN A 263 19.54 18.24 -6.06
CA GLN A 263 20.60 17.48 -5.38
C GLN A 263 20.62 17.78 -3.87
N SER A 264 20.31 19.01 -3.46
CA SER A 264 20.20 19.40 -2.04
C SER A 264 18.94 18.87 -1.36
N ILE A 265 17.81 18.77 -2.09
CA ILE A 265 16.56 18.17 -1.61
C ILE A 265 16.72 16.67 -1.33
N ASN A 266 17.59 15.98 -2.06
CA ASN A 266 17.88 14.56 -1.82
C ASN A 266 18.96 14.34 -0.73
N MET A 267 19.90 15.29 -0.54
CA MET A 267 21.00 15.15 0.43
C MET A 267 20.66 15.66 1.85
N SER A 268 19.88 16.73 2.01
CA SER A 268 19.57 17.32 3.32
C SER A 268 18.44 16.63 4.10
N TYR A 269 17.63 15.80 3.44
CA TYR A 269 16.36 15.29 4.00
C TYR A 269 16.47 13.89 4.65
N ARG A 270 17.71 13.45 4.93
CA ARG A 270 18.05 12.15 5.52
C ARG A 270 17.62 11.96 6.97
N LYS A 271 17.05 12.98 7.63
CA LYS A 271 16.56 12.91 9.02
C LYS A 271 15.30 13.74 9.17
N THR A 272 14.17 13.06 9.32
CA THR A 272 12.91 13.59 9.88
C THR A 272 12.25 14.70 9.06
N VAL A 273 11.35 14.33 8.14
CA VAL A 273 10.56 15.31 7.40
C VAL A 273 9.09 15.00 7.59
N ARG A 274 8.34 15.98 8.10
CA ARG A 274 6.88 15.91 8.18
C ARG A 274 6.33 16.08 6.76
N PHE A 275 5.42 15.19 6.36
CA PHE A 275 4.74 15.16 5.05
C PHE A 275 4.41 16.55 4.49
N LYS A 276 3.93 17.47 5.34
CA LYS A 276 3.58 18.84 4.98
C LYS A 276 4.74 19.69 4.47
N GLU A 277 5.84 19.75 5.21
CA GLU A 277 6.99 20.59 4.85
C GLU A 277 7.64 20.10 3.56
N PHE A 278 7.61 18.78 3.35
CA PHE A 278 8.15 18.14 2.17
C PHE A 278 7.32 18.42 0.91
N VAL A 279 6.03 18.12 0.94
CA VAL A 279 5.17 18.24 -0.25
C VAL A 279 4.98 19.71 -0.64
N ILE A 280 4.81 20.61 0.34
CA ILE A 280 4.68 22.04 0.07
C ILE A 280 5.99 22.61 -0.48
N SER A 281 7.16 22.31 0.10
CA SER A 281 8.43 22.85 -0.41
C SER A 281 8.81 22.33 -1.80
N SER A 282 8.46 21.09 -2.11
CA SER A 282 8.71 20.48 -3.42
C SER A 282 7.79 21.02 -4.51
N LEU A 283 6.55 21.40 -4.17
CA LEU A 283 5.56 21.91 -5.13
C LEU A 283 5.51 23.45 -5.21
N SER A 284 5.92 24.19 -4.17
CA SER A 284 5.88 25.65 -4.15
C SER A 284 7.00 26.33 -4.94
N LYS A 285 8.11 25.63 -5.19
CA LYS A 285 9.28 26.16 -5.92
C LYS A 285 9.26 25.88 -7.44
N GLN A 286 8.14 25.35 -7.95
CA GLN A 286 7.88 25.15 -9.38
C GLN A 286 6.92 26.19 -9.99
N VAL A 287 6.54 27.21 -9.20
CA VAL A 287 5.85 28.44 -9.65
C VAL A 287 6.88 29.55 -9.71
#